data_AF-A0A010RX66-F1
#
_entry.id   AF-A0A010RX66-F1
#
_cell.length_a   1.000
_cell.length_b   1.000
_cell.length_c   1.000
_cell.angle_alpha   90.00
_cell.angle_beta   90.00
_cell.angle_gamma   90.00
#
_symmetry.space_group_name_H-M   'P 1'
#
loop_
_entity.id
_entity.type
_entity.pdbx_description
1 polymer ?
#
loop_
_entity_poly.entity_id
_entity_poly.type
_entity_poly.pdbx_seq_one_letter_code
_entity_poly.pdbx_strand_id
1 'polypeptide(L)'
;MAAKFAIPSIHLREPARRVLLDALADGHVRGVRLRIDEHFAHEFFFERAAEGDITVEADGIKLLLDPASAGRADGLSVDFEYDLHGAGFHFDNPNKPGYLQPIELTRDCAVTLIPGGERLQLGRGERVVVTQALGGSFTVQISRGRLARIAAADADALGRDAQQQGQPQVSSQPTSRGGFDIQQVLDMLRTVYDPEIPVNVVDLGLIYHCETRLLADGGQRVEIKMSMTAPGCGMGDVLQEEARTKVQTIPGVSEVEVEIVWDPPWDQSRMSEAARLQLGLF
;
A
#
# COMPACT_ATOMS: atom_id res chain seq x y z
N MET A 1 -7.82 22.56 -31.21
CA MET A 1 -8.31 23.27 -30.00
C MET A 1 -7.22 23.15 -28.95
N ALA A 2 -6.67 24.27 -28.48
CA ALA A 2 -5.67 24.24 -27.41
C ALA A 2 -6.35 23.74 -26.14
N ALA A 3 -5.84 22.65 -25.54
CA ALA A 3 -6.27 22.19 -24.23
C ALA A 3 -6.05 23.35 -23.24
N LYS A 4 -7.10 23.75 -22.52
CA LYS A 4 -6.96 24.65 -21.38
C LYS A 4 -6.25 23.88 -20.28
N PHE A 5 -4.93 24.00 -20.20
CA PHE A 5 -4.18 23.52 -19.03
C PHE A 5 -4.60 24.34 -17.82
N ALA A 6 -4.98 23.68 -16.73
CA ALA A 6 -5.22 24.34 -15.46
C ALA A 6 -3.89 24.91 -14.96
N ILE A 7 -3.88 26.18 -14.55
CA ILE A 7 -2.71 26.80 -13.94
C ILE A 7 -2.62 26.27 -12.50
N PRO A 8 -1.54 25.58 -12.10
CA PRO A 8 -1.44 24.98 -10.77
C PRO A 8 -1.28 26.04 -9.69
N SER A 9 -1.84 25.78 -8.50
CA SER A 9 -1.57 26.58 -7.30
C SER A 9 -0.24 26.17 -6.68
N ILE A 10 0.69 27.11 -6.50
CA ILE A 10 2.00 26.85 -5.88
C ILE A 10 2.22 27.88 -4.77
N HIS A 11 2.75 27.45 -3.63
CA HIS A 11 3.04 28.30 -2.48
C HIS A 11 4.52 28.24 -2.11
N LEU A 12 5.19 29.38 -2.09
CA LEU A 12 6.57 29.55 -1.65
C LEU A 12 6.56 30.11 -0.23
N ARG A 13 7.00 29.31 0.73
CA ARG A 13 7.16 29.75 2.12
C ARG A 13 8.26 30.81 2.19
N GLU A 14 8.20 31.63 3.24
CA GLU A 14 9.06 32.81 3.37
C GLU A 14 10.56 32.52 3.21
N PRO A 15 11.13 31.43 3.77
CA PRO A 15 12.54 31.09 3.56
C PRO A 15 12.88 30.83 2.08
N ALA A 16 12.10 29.97 1.40
CA ALA A 16 12.29 29.67 -0.02
C ALA A 16 12.12 30.90 -0.90
N ARG A 17 11.06 31.67 -0.64
CA ARG A 17 10.78 32.93 -1.34
C ARG A 17 11.95 33.89 -1.23
N ARG A 18 12.54 34.03 -0.04
CA ARG A 18 13.69 34.92 0.18
C ARG A 18 14.90 34.50 -0.65
N VAL A 19 15.26 33.22 -0.61
CA VAL A 19 16.41 32.68 -1.36
C VAL A 19 16.23 32.88 -2.88
N LEU A 20 15.03 32.62 -3.39
CA LEU A 20 14.73 32.80 -4.82
C LEU A 20 14.73 34.28 -5.23
N LEU A 21 14.21 35.19 -4.41
CA LEU A 21 14.25 36.63 -4.68
C LEU A 21 15.69 37.18 -4.66
N ASP A 22 16.49 36.77 -3.68
CA ASP A 22 17.89 37.21 -3.58
C ASP A 22 18.67 36.72 -4.82
N ALA A 23 18.46 35.48 -5.28
CA ALA A 23 19.06 34.95 -6.50
C ALA A 23 18.61 35.68 -7.79
N LEU A 24 17.36 36.19 -7.83
CA LEU A 24 16.86 36.97 -8.96
C LEU A 24 17.40 38.41 -8.98
N ALA A 25 17.76 38.97 -7.82
CA ALA A 25 18.30 40.33 -7.70
C ALA A 25 19.67 40.49 -8.38
N ASP A 26 20.42 39.39 -8.55
CA ASP A 26 21.71 39.36 -9.23
C ASP A 26 21.62 39.56 -10.77
N GLY A 27 20.42 39.78 -11.30
CA GLY A 27 20.18 40.53 -12.55
C GLY A 27 20.39 39.78 -13.87
N HIS A 28 20.79 38.52 -13.84
CA HIS A 28 21.07 37.74 -15.05
C HIS A 28 19.83 37.01 -15.62
N VAL A 29 18.74 36.89 -14.86
CA VAL A 29 17.59 36.02 -15.21
C VAL A 29 16.25 36.66 -14.78
N ARG A 30 15.18 36.46 -15.56
CA ARG A 30 13.84 37.07 -15.36
C ARG A 30 12.75 36.09 -14.92
N GLY A 31 13.09 34.86 -14.55
CA GLY A 31 12.13 33.85 -14.11
C GLY A 31 12.83 32.65 -13.48
N VAL A 32 12.09 31.91 -12.67
CA VAL A 32 12.56 30.67 -12.03
C VAL A 32 11.80 29.52 -12.68
N ARG A 33 12.50 28.67 -13.43
CA ARG A 33 11.92 27.44 -13.96
C ARG A 33 11.87 26.39 -12.87
N LEU A 34 10.70 25.79 -12.68
CA LEU A 34 10.50 24.62 -11.83
C LEU A 34 10.22 23.41 -12.72
N ARG A 35 11.11 22.41 -12.66
CA ARG A 35 10.93 21.13 -13.34
C ARG A 35 10.47 20.07 -12.34
N ILE A 36 9.44 19.31 -12.70
CA ILE A 36 8.97 18.14 -11.95
C ILE A 36 8.93 16.94 -12.90
N ASP A 37 9.84 16.00 -12.70
CA ASP A 37 9.94 14.81 -13.55
C ASP A 37 8.83 13.77 -13.24
N GLU A 38 8.87 12.64 -13.92
CA GLU A 38 7.94 11.54 -13.73
C GLU A 38 8.04 10.84 -12.36
N HIS A 39 9.17 10.98 -11.67
CA HIS A 39 9.43 10.48 -10.32
C HIS A 39 9.18 11.54 -9.24
N PHE A 40 8.68 12.72 -9.62
CA PHE A 40 8.46 13.86 -8.73
C PHE A 40 9.75 14.34 -8.04
N ALA A 41 10.88 14.27 -8.76
CA ALA A 41 12.07 15.04 -8.42
C ALA A 41 11.90 16.50 -8.88
N HIS A 42 12.31 17.43 -8.03
CA HIS A 42 12.16 18.87 -8.25
C HIS A 42 13.51 19.54 -8.47
N GLU A 43 13.59 20.36 -9.50
CA GLU A 43 14.78 21.16 -9.77
C GLU A 43 14.39 22.58 -10.16
N PHE A 44 15.13 23.55 -9.64
CA PHE A 44 15.03 24.95 -10.02
C PHE A 44 16.14 25.33 -11.00
N PHE A 45 15.75 26.03 -12.06
CA PHE A 45 16.68 26.64 -13.00
C PHE A 45 16.39 28.13 -13.14
N PHE A 46 17.44 28.93 -13.23
CA PHE A 46 17.29 30.36 -13.50
C PHE A 46 17.44 30.56 -15.01
N GLU A 47 16.32 30.55 -15.72
CA GLU A 47 16.28 30.66 -17.18
C GLU A 47 15.21 31.66 -17.68
N ARG A 48 15.23 31.93 -18.98
CA ARG A 48 14.17 32.72 -19.66
C ARG A 48 12.99 31.81 -19.99
N ALA A 49 11.80 32.40 -20.07
CA ALA A 49 10.61 31.71 -20.57
C ALA A 49 10.84 31.20 -22.01
N ALA A 50 10.48 29.94 -22.23
CA ALA A 50 10.45 29.28 -23.52
C ALA A 50 9.03 29.28 -24.10
N GLU A 51 8.93 29.02 -25.41
CA GLU A 51 7.63 28.85 -26.06
C GLU A 51 6.91 27.62 -25.48
N GLY A 52 5.65 27.79 -25.05
CA GLY A 52 4.84 26.74 -24.46
C GLY A 52 4.95 26.61 -22.93
N ASP A 53 5.78 27.43 -22.26
CA ASP A 53 5.80 27.48 -20.80
C ASP A 53 4.48 27.98 -20.22
N ILE A 54 4.05 27.32 -19.16
CA ILE A 54 3.00 27.79 -18.26
C ILE A 54 3.67 28.66 -17.21
N THR A 55 3.21 29.92 -17.12
CA THR A 55 3.65 30.86 -16.10
C THR A 55 2.72 30.80 -14.90
N VAL A 56 3.29 30.63 -13.71
CA VAL A 56 2.58 30.69 -12.43
C VAL A 56 3.16 31.81 -11.60
N GLU A 57 2.30 32.67 -11.04
CA GLU A 57 2.71 33.67 -10.06
C GLU A 57 2.50 33.10 -8.66
N ALA A 58 3.59 32.79 -7.96
CA ALA A 58 3.58 32.20 -6.63
C ALA A 58 4.28 33.15 -5.65
N ASP A 59 3.51 33.72 -4.72
CA ASP A 59 4.00 34.61 -3.64
C ASP A 59 4.92 35.76 -4.12
N GLY A 60 4.57 36.34 -5.27
CA GLY A 60 5.30 37.45 -5.90
C GLY A 60 6.52 37.03 -6.73
N ILE A 61 6.72 35.73 -6.96
CA ILE A 61 7.75 35.19 -7.84
C ILE A 61 7.10 34.57 -9.08
N LYS A 62 7.65 34.88 -10.24
CA LYS A 62 7.24 34.28 -11.52
C LYS A 62 7.92 32.93 -11.73
N LEU A 63 7.17 31.85 -11.57
CA LEU A 63 7.59 30.49 -11.87
C LEU A 63 7.25 30.12 -13.33
N LEU A 64 8.18 29.41 -13.97
CA LEU A 64 8.05 28.89 -15.34
C LEU A 64 7.99 27.35 -15.28
N LEU A 65 6.97 26.74 -15.86
CA LEU A 65 6.81 25.29 -15.88
C LEU A 65 6.53 24.84 -17.31
N ASP A 66 7.14 23.72 -17.73
CA ASP A 66 6.64 23.02 -18.92
C ASP A 66 5.26 22.40 -18.64
N PRO A 67 4.48 22.03 -19.67
CA PRO A 67 3.14 21.45 -19.48
C PRO A 67 3.09 20.20 -18.59
N ALA A 68 4.13 19.35 -18.64
CA ALA A 68 4.17 18.13 -17.84
C ALA A 68 4.43 18.46 -16.36
N SER A 69 5.40 19.33 -16.08
CA SER A 69 5.72 19.84 -14.75
C SER A 69 4.51 20.56 -14.14
N ALA A 70 3.80 21.39 -14.90
CA ALA A 70 2.60 22.07 -14.45
C ALA A 70 1.48 21.09 -14.06
N GLY A 71 1.30 20.00 -14.82
CA GLY A 71 0.35 18.94 -14.49
C GLY A 71 0.64 18.19 -13.19
N ARG A 72 1.84 18.33 -12.63
CA ARG A 72 2.28 17.71 -11.36
C ARG A 72 2.41 18.70 -10.20
N ALA A 73 2.24 20.00 -10.44
CA ALA A 73 2.60 21.05 -9.49
C ALA A 73 1.43 21.59 -8.65
N ASP A 74 0.19 21.13 -8.89
CA ASP A 74 -0.98 21.71 -8.23
C ASP A 74 -0.99 21.44 -6.71
N GLY A 75 -1.08 22.48 -5.90
CA GLY A 75 -0.97 22.40 -4.44
C GLY A 75 0.46 22.28 -3.90
N LEU A 76 1.49 22.40 -4.73
CA LEU A 76 2.89 22.32 -4.30
C LEU A 76 3.23 23.41 -3.29
N SER A 77 3.85 23.02 -2.16
CA SER A 77 4.47 23.93 -1.21
C SER A 77 5.99 23.79 -1.24
N VAL A 78 6.70 24.91 -1.27
CA VAL A 78 8.17 24.95 -1.29
C VAL A 78 8.68 25.70 -0.07
N ASP A 79 9.60 25.09 0.66
CA ASP A 79 10.32 25.68 1.79
C ASP A 79 11.83 25.67 1.56
N PHE A 80 12.57 26.37 2.42
CA PHE A 80 14.03 26.34 2.43
C PHE A 80 14.51 26.19 3.87
N GLU A 81 15.19 25.08 4.14
CA GLU A 81 15.66 24.74 5.47
C GLU A 81 17.19 24.83 5.54
N TYR A 82 17.67 25.28 6.69
CA TYR A 82 19.07 25.27 7.07
C TYR A 82 19.24 24.25 8.19
N ASP A 83 20.00 23.18 7.94
CA ASP A 83 20.30 22.16 8.94
C ASP A 83 21.83 22.00 9.13
N LEU A 84 22.21 21.08 10.02
CA LEU A 84 23.62 20.80 10.32
C LEU A 84 24.37 20.13 9.17
N HIS A 85 23.65 19.68 8.14
CA HIS A 85 24.17 18.94 6.98
C HIS A 85 24.15 19.77 5.69
N GLY A 86 23.52 20.94 5.68
CA GLY A 86 23.52 21.87 4.55
C GLY A 86 22.35 22.84 4.55
N ALA A 87 22.13 23.44 3.38
CA ALA A 87 21.02 24.34 3.11
C ALA A 87 20.36 23.89 1.80
N GLY A 88 19.03 23.77 1.76
CA GLY A 88 18.35 23.21 0.61
C GLY A 88 16.87 23.52 0.55
N PHE A 89 16.31 23.40 -0.66
CA PHE A 89 14.88 23.50 -0.89
C PHE A 89 14.19 22.20 -0.47
N HIS A 90 13.07 22.35 0.25
CA HIS A 90 12.17 21.26 0.59
C HIS A 90 10.88 21.43 -0.23
N PHE A 91 10.41 20.34 -0.85
CA PHE A 91 9.24 20.35 -1.72
C PHE A 91 8.19 19.39 -1.20
N ASP A 92 7.04 19.93 -0.79
CA ASP A 92 5.86 19.17 -0.39
C ASP A 92 4.86 19.18 -1.55
N ASN A 93 4.87 18.10 -2.33
CA ASN A 93 4.02 17.96 -3.50
C ASN A 93 2.90 16.94 -3.23
N PRO A 94 1.63 17.38 -3.07
CA PRO A 94 0.51 16.48 -2.78
C PRO A 94 0.17 15.53 -3.94
N ASN A 95 0.63 15.82 -5.16
CA ASN A 95 0.43 14.97 -6.33
C ASN A 95 1.48 13.87 -6.45
N LYS A 96 2.55 13.91 -5.63
CA LYS A 96 3.59 12.89 -5.62
C LYS A 96 2.96 11.55 -5.24
N PRO A 97 2.99 10.51 -6.11
CA PRO A 97 2.57 9.17 -5.76
C PRO A 97 3.33 8.78 -4.49
N GLY A 98 2.58 8.50 -3.43
CA GLY A 98 3.07 8.57 -2.06
C GLY A 98 4.41 7.86 -1.91
N TYR A 99 5.46 8.62 -1.61
CA TYR A 99 6.59 8.05 -0.88
C TYR A 99 6.02 7.70 0.46
N LEU A 100 5.75 6.42 0.65
CA LEU A 100 5.20 5.87 1.87
C LEU A 100 6.09 6.36 3.02
N GLN A 101 5.54 7.25 3.83
CA GLN A 101 6.28 7.86 4.92
C GLN A 101 6.60 6.79 5.97
N PRO A 102 7.84 6.71 6.48
CA PRO A 102 8.18 5.75 7.50
C PRO A 102 7.37 6.00 8.78
N ILE A 103 6.64 4.99 9.23
CA ILE A 103 5.88 4.94 10.48
C ILE A 103 6.79 4.41 11.58
N GLU A 104 6.80 5.06 12.74
CA GLU A 104 7.45 4.54 13.95
C GLU A 104 6.53 3.55 14.67
N LEU A 105 7.07 2.38 15.02
CA LEU A 105 6.32 1.39 15.78
C LEU A 105 6.00 1.89 17.19
N THR A 106 4.74 1.78 17.60
CA THR A 106 4.25 2.24 18.91
C THR A 106 4.65 1.30 20.05
N ARG A 107 4.90 0.03 19.72
CA ARG A 107 5.37 -1.05 20.61
C ARG A 107 6.24 -2.05 19.84
N ASP A 108 6.86 -2.97 20.56
CA ASP A 108 7.54 -4.10 19.95
C ASP A 108 6.53 -4.93 19.14
N CYS A 109 6.91 -5.30 17.91
CA CYS A 109 6.06 -5.98 16.95
C CYS A 109 6.76 -7.23 16.40
N ALA A 110 6.10 -8.37 16.49
CA ALA A 110 6.53 -9.56 15.77
C ALA A 110 6.19 -9.38 14.29
N VAL A 111 7.14 -9.69 13.41
CA VAL A 111 6.98 -9.61 11.95
C VAL A 111 7.49 -10.87 11.30
N THR A 112 6.99 -11.16 10.10
CA THR A 112 7.43 -12.31 9.31
C THR A 112 8.13 -11.86 8.04
N LEU A 113 9.38 -12.24 7.81
CA LEU A 113 10.13 -11.82 6.62
C LEU A 113 9.52 -12.38 5.33
N ILE A 114 9.54 -11.53 4.30
CA ILE A 114 9.10 -11.85 2.95
C ILE A 114 10.29 -11.65 1.99
N PRO A 115 10.67 -12.65 1.17
CA PRO A 115 10.17 -14.02 1.17
C PRO A 115 10.77 -14.85 2.33
N GLY A 116 10.13 -15.97 2.68
CA GLY A 116 10.78 -17.02 3.49
C GLY A 116 10.17 -17.35 4.85
N GLY A 117 9.28 -16.53 5.41
CA GLY A 117 8.50 -16.92 6.59
C GLY A 117 9.25 -16.86 7.95
N GLU A 118 10.50 -16.40 7.96
CA GLU A 118 11.28 -16.27 9.20
C GLU A 118 10.67 -15.19 10.12
N ARG A 119 10.51 -15.51 11.40
CA ARG A 119 9.99 -14.57 12.40
C ARG A 119 11.10 -13.67 12.94
N LEU A 120 10.85 -12.37 12.93
CA LEU A 120 11.72 -11.33 13.49
C LEU A 120 10.93 -10.49 14.50
N GLN A 121 11.60 -9.94 15.50
CA GLN A 121 11.02 -8.93 16.39
C GLN A 121 11.56 -7.56 15.99
N LEU A 122 10.67 -6.61 15.70
CA LEU A 122 11.03 -5.20 15.59
C LEU A 122 10.75 -4.51 16.92
N GLY A 123 11.66 -3.64 17.34
CA GLY A 123 11.54 -2.84 18.56
C GLY A 123 10.65 -1.63 18.38
N ARG A 124 10.05 -1.17 19.48
CA ARG A 124 9.37 0.13 19.56
C ARG A 124 10.27 1.27 19.04
N GLY A 125 9.70 2.16 18.25
CA GLY A 125 10.40 3.31 17.65
C GLY A 125 11.19 2.97 16.38
N GLU A 126 11.30 1.68 16.00
CA GLU A 126 11.83 1.34 14.68
C GLU A 126 10.90 1.88 13.59
N ARG A 127 11.51 2.36 12.51
CA ARG A 127 10.81 2.98 11.39
C ARG A 127 10.60 1.96 10.28
N VAL A 128 9.35 1.80 9.87
CA VAL A 128 8.96 0.91 8.78
C VAL A 128 8.11 1.65 7.76
N VAL A 129 8.19 1.23 6.50
CA VAL A 129 7.41 1.83 5.43
C VAL A 129 6.33 0.85 5.01
N VAL A 130 5.05 1.18 5.22
CA VAL A 130 3.94 0.30 4.81
C VAL A 130 3.82 0.31 3.29
N THR A 131 4.21 -0.77 2.63
CA THR A 131 4.13 -0.91 1.16
C THR A 131 2.78 -1.42 0.69
N GLN A 132 2.09 -2.21 1.52
CA GLN A 132 0.77 -2.74 1.23
C GLN A 132 -0.05 -2.86 2.52
N ALA A 133 -1.36 -2.67 2.42
CA ALA A 133 -2.34 -2.90 3.48
C ALA A 133 -3.52 -3.68 2.89
N LEU A 134 -3.50 -5.00 3.01
CA LEU A 134 -4.43 -5.91 2.35
C LEU A 134 -5.00 -6.90 3.37
N GLY A 135 -6.32 -7.05 3.40
CA GLY A 135 -6.99 -8.00 4.28
C GLY A 135 -6.76 -7.75 5.78
N GLY A 136 -6.46 -6.51 6.17
CA GLY A 136 -6.10 -6.13 7.54
C GLY A 136 -4.64 -6.43 7.92
N SER A 137 -3.89 -7.15 7.09
CA SER A 137 -2.44 -7.34 7.27
C SER A 137 -1.64 -6.28 6.52
N PHE A 138 -0.38 -6.08 6.92
CA PHE A 138 0.47 -5.05 6.33
C PHE A 138 1.77 -5.66 5.84
N THR A 139 2.14 -5.35 4.60
CA THR A 139 3.51 -5.56 4.12
C THR A 139 4.28 -4.27 4.39
N VAL A 140 5.39 -4.39 5.08
CA VAL A 140 6.26 -3.26 5.44
C VAL A 140 7.66 -3.49 4.93
N GLN A 141 8.31 -2.42 4.49
CA GLN A 141 9.74 -2.40 4.26
C GLN A 141 10.46 -2.01 5.55
N ILE A 142 11.36 -2.88 6.00
CA ILE A 142 12.17 -2.70 7.21
C ILE A 142 13.56 -2.17 6.88
N SER A 143 14.31 -1.80 7.92
CA SER A 143 15.73 -1.48 7.90
C SER A 143 16.50 -2.48 7.01
N ARG A 144 17.29 -1.96 6.05
CA ARG A 144 18.02 -2.72 4.99
C ARG A 144 17.21 -3.11 3.75
N GLY A 145 16.01 -2.57 3.59
CA GLY A 145 15.22 -2.72 2.36
C GLY A 145 14.52 -4.07 2.21
N ARG A 146 14.56 -4.92 3.24
CA ARG A 146 13.82 -6.20 3.27
C ARG A 146 12.33 -5.93 3.48
N LEU A 147 11.49 -6.85 3.02
CA LEU A 147 10.05 -6.82 3.29
C LEU A 147 9.70 -7.74 4.45
N ALA A 148 8.69 -7.36 5.22
CA ALA A 148 8.15 -8.15 6.30
C ALA A 148 6.63 -7.96 6.39
N ARG A 149 5.92 -9.00 6.80
CA ARG A 149 4.49 -8.99 7.09
C ARG A 149 4.25 -8.67 8.56
N ILE A 150 3.36 -7.74 8.83
CA ILE A 150 2.73 -7.50 10.14
C ILE A 150 1.31 -8.08 10.08
N ALA A 151 0.97 -8.94 11.05
CA ALA A 151 -0.34 -9.56 11.12
C ALA A 151 -1.43 -8.53 11.48
N ALA A 152 -2.69 -8.83 11.12
CA ALA A 152 -3.81 -7.94 11.43
C ALA A 152 -4.00 -7.69 12.94
N ALA A 153 -3.67 -8.68 13.77
CA ALA A 153 -3.70 -8.55 15.23
C ALA A 153 -2.66 -7.55 15.77
N ASP A 154 -1.65 -7.19 14.98
CA ASP A 154 -0.58 -6.26 15.34
C ASP A 154 -0.70 -4.90 14.62
N ALA A 155 -1.87 -4.59 14.04
CA ALA A 155 -2.13 -3.31 13.37
C ALA A 155 -1.90 -2.10 14.29
N ASP A 156 -2.15 -2.27 15.59
CA ASP A 156 -1.95 -1.24 16.63
C ASP A 156 -0.47 -0.84 16.78
N ALA A 157 0.46 -1.74 16.44
CA ALA A 157 1.89 -1.43 16.44
C ALA A 157 2.24 -0.35 15.38
N LEU A 158 1.44 -0.23 14.32
CA LEU A 158 1.54 0.83 13.30
C LEU A 158 0.71 2.08 13.66
N GLY A 159 0.11 2.14 14.85
CA GLY A 159 -0.84 3.18 15.22
C GLY A 159 -2.13 3.13 14.41
N ARG A 160 -2.50 1.96 13.87
CA ARG A 160 -3.75 1.74 13.12
C ARG A 160 -4.75 0.96 13.94
N ASP A 161 -6.01 1.37 13.91
CA ASP A 161 -7.09 0.59 14.51
C ASP A 161 -7.36 -0.68 13.70
N ALA A 162 -7.26 -1.84 14.36
CA ALA A 162 -7.52 -3.16 13.76
C ALA A 162 -8.93 -3.29 13.12
N GLN A 163 -9.86 -2.39 13.46
CA GLN A 163 -11.24 -2.38 12.94
C GLN A 163 -11.48 -1.43 11.76
N GLN A 164 -10.54 -0.52 11.42
CA GLN A 164 -10.82 0.55 10.43
C GLN A 164 -10.35 0.25 8.99
N GLN A 165 -9.70 -0.88 8.71
CA GLN A 165 -9.19 -1.17 7.36
C GLN A 165 -9.54 -2.59 6.90
N GLY A 166 -10.72 -2.74 6.28
CA GLY A 166 -10.94 -3.77 5.26
C GLY A 166 -11.49 -5.12 5.69
N GLN A 167 -12.28 -5.20 6.78
CA GLN A 167 -13.26 -6.29 6.85
C GLN A 167 -14.40 -5.95 5.88
N PRO A 168 -14.63 -6.72 4.79
CA PRO A 168 -15.94 -6.68 4.17
C PRO A 168 -16.94 -6.95 5.29
N GLN A 169 -17.86 -6.01 5.51
CA GLN A 169 -19.02 -6.29 6.34
C GLN A 169 -19.74 -7.44 5.66
N VAL A 170 -19.52 -8.65 6.17
CA VAL A 170 -20.34 -9.81 5.81
C VAL A 170 -21.75 -9.35 6.09
N SER A 171 -22.50 -9.06 5.02
CA SER A 171 -23.84 -8.55 5.12
C SER A 171 -24.62 -9.57 5.92
N SER A 172 -24.93 -9.23 7.18
CA SER A 172 -25.81 -10.00 8.03
C SER A 172 -27.25 -9.78 7.52
N GLN A 173 -27.54 -10.21 6.30
CA GLN A 173 -28.90 -10.55 5.94
C GLN A 173 -29.11 -11.98 6.42
N PRO A 174 -30.01 -12.23 7.38
CA PRO A 174 -30.34 -13.58 7.78
C PRO A 174 -31.04 -14.22 6.58
N THR A 175 -30.32 -15.05 5.83
CA THR A 175 -30.94 -16.01 4.92
C THR A 175 -31.82 -16.91 5.78
N SER A 176 -33.10 -16.83 5.49
CA SER A 176 -34.17 -17.46 6.25
C SER A 176 -33.96 -18.97 6.37
N ARG A 177 -34.11 -19.50 7.60
CA ARG A 177 -34.24 -20.92 7.98
C ARG A 177 -33.02 -21.81 7.70
N GLY A 178 -32.11 -21.85 8.66
CA GLY A 178 -31.39 -23.07 9.06
C GLY A 178 -30.42 -23.64 8.03
N GLY A 179 -29.26 -23.02 7.87
CA GLY A 179 -28.11 -23.60 7.18
C GLY A 179 -26.92 -22.65 7.26
N PHE A 180 -25.75 -23.19 7.59
CA PHE A 180 -24.48 -22.50 7.43
C PHE A 180 -24.18 -22.35 5.93
N ASP A 181 -23.74 -21.18 5.48
CA ASP A 181 -23.46 -20.93 4.07
C ASP A 181 -21.94 -20.98 3.80
N ILE A 182 -21.52 -21.93 2.98
CA ILE A 182 -20.13 -22.08 2.53
C ILE A 182 -19.61 -20.82 1.82
N GLN A 183 -20.48 -19.99 1.23
CA GLN A 183 -20.06 -18.73 0.63
C GLN A 183 -19.47 -17.77 1.66
N GLN A 184 -19.95 -17.78 2.91
CA GLN A 184 -19.38 -16.96 3.97
C GLN A 184 -17.92 -17.33 4.26
N VAL A 185 -17.58 -18.62 4.15
CA VAL A 185 -16.20 -19.10 4.28
C VAL A 185 -15.35 -18.60 3.11
N LEU A 186 -15.84 -18.73 1.87
CA LEU A 186 -15.11 -18.26 0.69
C LEU A 186 -14.90 -16.73 0.70
N ASP A 187 -15.92 -15.97 1.10
CA ASP A 187 -15.83 -14.52 1.26
C ASP A 187 -14.82 -14.12 2.32
N MET A 188 -14.77 -14.86 3.44
CA MET A 188 -13.74 -14.64 4.45
C MET A 188 -12.35 -14.97 3.92
N LEU A 189 -12.20 -16.07 3.16
CA LEU A 189 -10.93 -16.46 2.53
C LEU A 189 -10.48 -15.45 1.46
N ARG A 190 -11.38 -14.75 0.77
CA ARG A 190 -11.04 -13.63 -0.13
C ARG A 190 -10.37 -12.45 0.58
N THR A 191 -10.45 -12.38 1.91
CA THR A 191 -9.72 -11.39 2.71
C THR A 191 -8.31 -11.82 3.06
N VAL A 192 -7.90 -13.06 2.74
CA VAL A 192 -6.55 -13.57 2.96
C VAL A 192 -5.73 -13.31 1.70
N TYR A 193 -4.66 -12.54 1.80
CA TYR A 193 -3.82 -12.15 0.67
C TYR A 193 -2.46 -12.82 0.74
N ASP A 194 -1.98 -13.27 -0.42
CA ASP A 194 -0.60 -13.73 -0.52
C ASP A 194 0.35 -12.50 -0.40
N PRO A 195 1.34 -12.56 0.51
CA PRO A 195 2.23 -11.44 0.79
C PRO A 195 3.34 -11.28 -0.25
N GLU A 196 3.59 -12.30 -1.07
CA GLU A 196 4.54 -12.25 -2.19
C GLU A 196 3.84 -11.84 -3.49
N ILE A 197 2.60 -12.29 -3.69
CA ILE A 197 1.75 -11.96 -4.84
C ILE A 197 0.48 -11.28 -4.32
N PRO A 198 0.30 -9.95 -4.49
CA PRO A 198 -0.74 -9.16 -3.81
C PRO A 198 -2.17 -9.39 -4.35
N VAL A 199 -2.62 -10.65 -4.31
CA VAL A 199 -3.91 -11.18 -4.75
C VAL A 199 -4.40 -12.13 -3.65
N ASN A 200 -5.71 -12.22 -3.47
CA ASN A 200 -6.27 -13.10 -2.44
C ASN A 200 -6.16 -14.59 -2.80
N VAL A 201 -6.12 -15.44 -1.78
CA VAL A 201 -5.91 -16.89 -1.94
C VAL A 201 -7.00 -17.59 -2.76
N VAL A 202 -8.22 -17.03 -2.81
CA VAL A 202 -9.33 -17.56 -3.62
C VAL A 202 -9.13 -17.22 -5.09
N ASP A 203 -8.85 -15.96 -5.41
CA ASP A 203 -8.65 -15.51 -6.79
C ASP A 203 -7.32 -15.95 -7.38
N LEU A 204 -6.33 -16.28 -6.53
CA LEU A 204 -5.12 -17.02 -6.92
C LEU A 204 -5.40 -18.49 -7.25
N GLY A 205 -6.55 -19.02 -6.87
CA GLY A 205 -6.89 -20.43 -7.05
C GLY A 205 -6.12 -21.37 -6.12
N LEU A 206 -5.72 -20.90 -4.93
CA LEU A 206 -5.02 -21.72 -3.93
C LEU A 206 -5.98 -22.61 -3.14
N ILE A 207 -7.27 -22.26 -3.06
CA ILE A 207 -8.28 -23.08 -2.35
C ILE A 207 -8.75 -24.21 -3.28
N TYR A 208 -8.38 -25.45 -2.95
CA TYR A 208 -8.71 -26.63 -3.75
C TYR A 208 -9.96 -27.33 -3.28
N HIS A 209 -10.19 -27.32 -1.97
CA HIS A 209 -11.35 -27.93 -1.34
C HIS A 209 -11.79 -27.10 -0.15
N CYS A 210 -13.10 -26.98 0.03
CA CYS A 210 -13.71 -26.30 1.15
C CYS A 210 -15.06 -26.95 1.44
N GLU A 211 -15.17 -27.62 2.59
CA GLU A 211 -16.40 -28.28 3.02
C GLU A 211 -16.74 -27.95 4.47
N THR A 212 -18.00 -28.17 4.83
CA THR A 212 -18.50 -27.96 6.19
C THR A 212 -19.21 -29.19 6.70
N ARG A 213 -19.03 -29.48 7.99
CA ARG A 213 -19.67 -30.60 8.67
C ARG A 213 -20.30 -30.12 9.97
N LEU A 214 -21.57 -30.47 10.16
CA LEU A 214 -22.29 -30.19 11.39
C LEU A 214 -21.77 -31.08 12.51
N LEU A 215 -21.32 -30.47 13.60
CA LEU A 215 -20.86 -31.13 14.80
C LEU A 215 -22.05 -31.50 15.71
N ALA A 216 -21.81 -32.46 16.60
CA ALA A 216 -22.83 -32.96 17.53
C ALA A 216 -23.32 -31.90 18.53
N ASP A 217 -22.52 -30.85 18.78
CA ASP A 217 -22.86 -29.72 19.65
C ASP A 217 -23.64 -28.60 18.91
N GLY A 218 -23.93 -28.78 17.62
CA GLY A 218 -24.61 -27.81 16.77
C GLY A 218 -23.69 -26.78 16.10
N GLY A 219 -22.39 -26.83 16.37
CA GLY A 219 -21.38 -26.02 15.68
C GLY A 219 -21.02 -26.56 14.30
N GLN A 220 -20.33 -25.76 13.49
CA GLN A 220 -19.82 -26.18 12.18
C GLN A 220 -18.31 -26.39 12.23
N ARG A 221 -17.85 -27.52 11.70
CA ARG A 221 -16.45 -27.76 11.37
C ARG A 221 -16.21 -27.41 9.91
N VAL A 222 -15.23 -26.56 9.63
CA VAL A 222 -14.82 -26.19 8.29
C VAL A 222 -13.52 -26.91 7.94
N GLU A 223 -13.50 -27.67 6.85
CA GLU A 223 -12.32 -28.38 6.37
C GLU A 223 -11.88 -27.76 5.03
N ILE A 224 -10.67 -27.22 4.99
CA ILE A 224 -10.10 -26.52 3.82
C ILE A 224 -8.84 -27.25 3.39
N LYS A 225 -8.74 -27.59 2.10
CA LYS A 225 -7.46 -27.97 1.48
C LYS A 225 -7.01 -26.84 0.58
N MET A 226 -5.80 -26.35 0.81
CA MET A 226 -5.20 -25.28 0.00
C MET A 226 -3.81 -25.65 -0.48
N SER A 227 -3.37 -25.09 -1.60
CA SER A 227 -2.01 -25.24 -2.11
C SER A 227 -1.23 -23.93 -2.00
N MET A 228 0.04 -23.95 -2.38
CA MET A 228 0.91 -22.76 -2.39
C MET A 228 1.47 -22.54 -3.79
N THR A 229 1.83 -21.30 -4.08
CA THR A 229 2.42 -20.90 -5.37
C THR A 229 3.81 -21.50 -5.59
N ALA A 230 4.53 -21.85 -4.51
CA ALA A 230 5.80 -22.56 -4.57
C ALA A 230 5.99 -23.53 -3.37
N PRO A 231 6.58 -24.71 -3.59
CA PRO A 231 6.95 -25.63 -2.51
C PRO A 231 8.09 -25.08 -1.66
N GLY A 232 8.01 -25.29 -0.34
CA GLY A 232 9.07 -24.89 0.61
C GLY A 232 9.09 -23.40 0.98
N CYS A 233 8.07 -22.62 0.62
CA CYS A 233 7.94 -21.24 1.09
C CYS A 233 7.46 -21.19 2.55
N GLY A 234 8.25 -20.58 3.44
CA GLY A 234 7.86 -20.41 4.85
C GLY A 234 6.61 -19.54 5.06
N MET A 235 6.10 -18.88 4.02
CA MET A 235 4.81 -18.16 4.07
C MET A 235 3.59 -19.09 4.03
N GLY A 236 3.76 -20.36 3.67
CA GLY A 236 2.63 -21.31 3.64
C GLY A 236 1.98 -21.49 5.01
N ASP A 237 2.79 -21.66 6.05
CA ASP A 237 2.29 -21.79 7.44
C ASP A 237 1.60 -20.50 7.90
N VAL A 238 2.07 -19.34 7.44
CA VAL A 238 1.49 -18.03 7.77
C VAL A 238 0.12 -17.87 7.12
N LEU A 239 0.00 -18.22 5.84
CA LEU A 239 -1.27 -18.16 5.11
C LEU A 239 -2.28 -19.18 5.64
N GLN A 240 -1.82 -20.39 5.96
CA GLN A 240 -2.64 -21.43 6.58
C GLN A 240 -3.23 -20.97 7.91
N GLU A 241 -2.40 -20.39 8.79
CA GLU A 241 -2.84 -19.88 10.10
C GLU A 241 -3.77 -18.67 9.95
N GLU A 242 -3.47 -17.76 9.02
CA GLU A 242 -4.33 -16.61 8.75
C GLU A 242 -5.72 -17.05 8.24
N ALA A 243 -5.77 -17.98 7.29
CA ALA A 243 -7.01 -18.55 6.80
C ALA A 243 -7.80 -19.22 7.93
N ARG A 244 -7.14 -20.04 8.76
CA ARG A 244 -7.75 -20.68 9.93
C ARG A 244 -8.35 -19.64 10.88
N THR A 245 -7.54 -18.67 11.31
CA THR A 245 -7.94 -17.66 12.28
C THR A 245 -9.13 -16.83 11.76
N LYS A 246 -9.10 -16.40 10.51
CA LYS A 246 -10.18 -15.60 9.91
C LYS A 246 -11.48 -16.40 9.77
N VAL A 247 -11.42 -17.63 9.25
CA VAL A 247 -12.61 -18.48 9.12
C VAL A 247 -13.21 -18.81 10.48
N GLN A 248 -12.39 -18.99 11.52
CA GLN A 248 -12.84 -19.22 12.90
C GLN A 248 -13.66 -18.05 13.47
N THR A 249 -13.54 -16.83 12.92
CA THR A 249 -14.35 -15.67 13.35
C THR A 249 -15.78 -15.68 12.82
N ILE A 250 -16.10 -16.56 11.86
CA ILE A 250 -17.43 -16.63 11.26
C ILE A 250 -18.42 -17.18 12.31
N PRO A 251 -19.55 -16.48 12.58
CA PRO A 251 -20.55 -16.97 13.51
C PRO A 251 -21.05 -18.37 13.15
N GLY A 252 -20.99 -19.30 14.11
CA GLY A 252 -21.41 -20.69 13.93
C GLY A 252 -20.28 -21.65 13.56
N VAL A 253 -19.07 -21.17 13.28
CA VAL A 253 -17.87 -22.02 13.12
C VAL A 253 -17.32 -22.36 14.50
N SER A 254 -17.25 -23.65 14.81
CA SER A 254 -16.66 -24.16 16.05
C SER A 254 -15.24 -24.67 15.84
N GLU A 255 -14.93 -25.25 14.68
CA GLU A 255 -13.62 -25.82 14.39
C GLU A 255 -13.22 -25.52 12.94
N VAL A 256 -11.94 -25.20 12.72
CA VAL A 256 -11.37 -25.01 11.39
C VAL A 256 -10.12 -25.85 11.21
N GLU A 257 -10.14 -26.74 10.23
CA GLU A 257 -9.00 -27.51 9.77
C GLU A 257 -8.56 -26.98 8.41
N VAL A 258 -7.29 -26.57 8.30
CA VAL A 258 -6.69 -26.13 7.04
C VAL A 258 -5.49 -27.02 6.77
N GLU A 259 -5.50 -27.74 5.64
CA GLU A 259 -4.46 -28.64 5.19
C GLU A 259 -3.76 -28.07 3.96
N ILE A 260 -2.42 -28.03 3.96
CA ILE A 260 -1.64 -27.68 2.78
C ILE A 260 -1.41 -28.93 1.92
N VAL A 261 -1.86 -28.91 0.67
CA VAL A 261 -1.70 -29.98 -0.31
C VAL A 261 -0.82 -29.54 -1.48
N TRP A 262 0.00 -30.47 -1.98
CA TRP A 262 0.95 -30.24 -3.08
C TRP A 262 0.56 -30.92 -4.39
N ASP A 263 -0.45 -31.80 -4.34
CA ASP A 263 -0.96 -32.52 -5.50
C ASP A 263 -2.48 -32.26 -5.62
N PRO A 264 -2.97 -31.76 -6.77
CA PRO A 264 -2.20 -31.32 -7.94
C PRO A 264 -1.32 -30.09 -7.64
N PRO A 265 -0.14 -29.94 -8.27
CA PRO A 265 0.65 -28.73 -8.10
C PRO A 265 -0.14 -27.51 -8.60
N TRP A 266 0.05 -26.38 -7.93
CA TRP A 266 -0.54 -25.13 -8.37
C TRP A 266 0.17 -24.61 -9.62
N ASP A 267 -0.60 -23.99 -10.52
CA ASP A 267 -0.09 -23.27 -11.67
C ASP A 267 -0.99 -22.07 -12.00
N GLN A 268 -0.47 -21.11 -12.76
CA GLN A 268 -1.13 -19.84 -13.05
C GLN A 268 -2.48 -19.98 -13.77
N SER A 269 -2.78 -21.12 -14.41
CA SER A 269 -4.09 -21.36 -15.05
C SER A 269 -5.24 -21.42 -14.05
N ARG A 270 -4.95 -21.62 -12.76
CA ARG A 270 -5.92 -21.63 -11.67
C ARG A 270 -6.36 -20.24 -11.22
N MET A 271 -5.62 -19.19 -11.62
CA MET A 271 -5.98 -17.82 -11.29
C MET A 271 -7.27 -17.40 -11.96
N SER A 272 -8.08 -16.61 -11.26
CA SER A 272 -9.24 -15.93 -11.85
C SER A 272 -8.82 -14.95 -12.95
N GLU A 273 -9.74 -14.63 -13.86
CA GLU A 273 -9.51 -13.64 -14.91
C GLU A 273 -9.11 -12.27 -14.34
N ALA A 274 -9.78 -11.84 -13.27
CA ALA A 274 -9.48 -10.60 -12.56
C ALA A 274 -8.07 -10.59 -11.98
N ALA A 275 -7.62 -11.69 -11.35
CA ALA A 275 -6.27 -11.82 -10.83
C ALA A 275 -5.21 -11.76 -11.93
N ARG A 276 -5.43 -12.44 -13.06
CA ARG A 276 -4.52 -12.39 -14.21
C ARG A 276 -4.41 -10.98 -14.79
N LEU A 277 -5.51 -10.22 -14.79
CA LEU A 277 -5.53 -8.85 -15.31
C LEU A 277 -4.76 -7.92 -14.38
N GLN A 278 -4.99 -8.06 -13.07
CA GLN A 278 -4.28 -7.29 -12.04
C GLN A 278 -2.76 -7.51 -12.10
N LEU A 279 -2.32 -8.72 -12.46
CA LEU A 279 -0.91 -9.07 -12.59
C LEU A 279 -0.34 -8.83 -14.00
N GLY A 280 -1.15 -8.37 -14.96
CA GLY A 280 -0.71 -8.08 -16.33
C GLY A 280 -0.37 -9.31 -17.18
N LEU A 281 -1.00 -10.45 -16.93
CA LEU A 281 -0.72 -11.75 -17.57
C LEU A 281 -1.60 -12.05 -18.82
N PHE A 282 -1.87 -11.03 -19.63
CA PHE A 282 -2.69 -11.09 -20.85
C PHE A 282 -1.90 -10.83 -22.13
#